data_AF-L2GMF9-F1
#
_entry.id   AF-L2GMF9-F1
#
_cell.length_a   1.000
_cell.length_b   1.000
_cell.length_c   1.000
_cell.angle_alpha   90.00
_cell.angle_beta   90.00
_cell.angle_gamma   90.00
#
_symmetry.space_group_name_H-M   'P 1'
#
loop_
_entity.id
_entity.type
_entity.pdbx_description
1 polymer ?
#
loop_
_entity_poly.entity_id
_entity_poly.type
_entity_poly.pdbx_seq_one_letter_code
_entity_poly.pdbx_strand_id
1 'polypeptide(L)'
;MPQELLLEIQKELMDQKLFSKDPEKTLKHLISQQSTGHHSPDTIHSVVQLVMGKDDNKLKRLLYYFFETMNKEDKSFIVCLNQIKKDLSGPNEFVRGLVLKFISTLENIDYVLPLLKDVKDNLNNKCSYVRMNALYCLGEVGLSLILKSRLISSAQ
;
A
#
# COMPACT_ATOMS: atom_id res chain seq x y z
N MET A 1 -0.48 10.16 -26.04
CA MET A 1 -1.83 9.68 -25.66
C MET A 1 -2.76 10.89 -25.71
N PRO A 2 -3.88 10.88 -26.47
CA PRO A 2 -4.78 12.02 -26.52
C PRO A 2 -5.47 12.18 -25.16
N GLN A 3 -5.51 13.40 -24.63
CA GLN A 3 -6.05 13.73 -23.29
C GLN A 3 -7.52 13.33 -23.11
N GLU A 4 -8.28 13.20 -24.20
CA GLU A 4 -9.69 12.78 -24.18
C GLU A 4 -9.87 11.34 -23.65
N LEU A 5 -8.97 10.42 -24.01
CA LEU A 5 -9.03 9.03 -23.57
C LEU A 5 -8.74 8.89 -22.07
N LEU A 6 -7.92 9.80 -21.51
CA LEU A 6 -7.67 9.88 -20.07
C LEU A 6 -8.91 10.39 -19.32
N LEU A 7 -9.62 11.36 -19.89
CA LEU A 7 -10.82 11.93 -19.28
C LEU A 7 -12.01 10.95 -19.29
N GLU A 8 -12.12 10.17 -20.36
CA GLU A 8 -13.16 9.15 -20.53
C GLU A 8 -12.92 7.96 -19.59
N ILE A 9 -11.66 7.53 -19.44
CA ILE A 9 -11.28 6.52 -18.44
C ILE A 9 -11.48 7.03 -17.02
N GLN A 10 -11.19 8.30 -16.73
CA GLN A 10 -11.48 8.90 -15.41
C GLN A 10 -12.98 8.89 -15.10
N LYS A 11 -13.83 9.18 -16.10
CA LYS A 11 -15.30 9.06 -15.97
C LYS A 11 -15.74 7.61 -15.74
N GLU A 12 -15.22 6.66 -16.50
CA GLU A 12 -15.56 5.23 -16.35
C GLU A 12 -15.04 4.61 -15.02
N LEU A 13 -13.92 5.12 -14.51
CA LEU A 13 -13.36 4.76 -13.20
C LEU A 13 -14.24 5.28 -12.05
N MET A 14 -14.80 6.49 -12.19
CA MET A 14 -15.75 7.07 -11.23
C MET A 14 -17.06 6.27 -11.17
N ASP A 15 -17.50 5.67 -12.29
CA ASP A 15 -18.76 4.92 -12.37
C ASP A 15 -18.72 3.51 -11.73
N GLN A 16 -17.59 3.07 -11.16
CA GLN A 16 -17.37 1.75 -10.52
C GLN A 16 -17.61 0.50 -11.41
N LYS A 17 -18.29 0.65 -12.55
CA LYS A 17 -18.70 -0.42 -13.47
C LYS A 17 -17.49 -1.08 -14.14
N LEU A 18 -16.46 -0.33 -14.52
CA LEU A 18 -15.30 -0.89 -15.21
C LEU A 18 -14.47 -1.82 -14.31
N PHE A 19 -14.33 -1.43 -13.04
CA PHE A 19 -13.61 -2.19 -12.02
C PHE A 19 -14.28 -3.52 -11.68
N SER A 20 -15.61 -3.57 -11.75
CA SER A 20 -16.37 -4.80 -11.53
C SER A 20 -16.10 -5.86 -12.61
N LYS A 21 -15.87 -5.41 -13.86
CA LYS A 21 -15.69 -6.26 -15.04
C LYS A 21 -14.28 -6.83 -15.17
N ASP A 22 -13.25 -6.00 -15.00
CA ASP A 22 -11.84 -6.44 -15.10
C ASP A 22 -10.93 -5.65 -14.13
N PRO A 23 -10.88 -6.05 -12.85
CA PRO A 23 -10.15 -5.29 -11.82
C PRO A 23 -8.64 -5.26 -12.07
N GLU A 24 -8.07 -6.29 -12.68
CA GLU A 24 -6.63 -6.40 -12.91
C GLU A 24 -6.17 -5.39 -13.96
N LYS A 25 -6.89 -5.29 -15.10
CA LYS A 25 -6.54 -4.31 -16.13
C LYS A 25 -6.73 -2.88 -15.63
N THR A 26 -7.81 -2.63 -14.91
CA THR A 26 -8.09 -1.32 -14.35
C THR A 26 -6.99 -0.88 -13.38
N LEU A 27 -6.57 -1.76 -12.47
CA LEU A 27 -5.54 -1.42 -11.50
C LEU A 27 -4.16 -1.21 -12.14
N LYS A 28 -3.80 -2.00 -13.15
CA LYS A 28 -2.57 -1.76 -13.94
C LYS A 28 -2.60 -0.41 -14.67
N HIS A 29 -3.75 -0.05 -15.23
CA HIS A 29 -3.90 1.23 -15.89
C HIS A 29 -3.76 2.39 -14.91
N LEU A 30 -4.39 2.29 -13.74
CA LEU A 30 -4.24 3.29 -12.67
C LEU A 30 -2.80 3.45 -12.21
N ILE A 31 -2.07 2.35 -12.01
CA ILE A 31 -0.65 2.37 -11.66
C ILE A 31 0.14 3.12 -12.76
N SER A 32 -0.14 2.83 -14.04
CA SER A 32 0.51 3.53 -15.16
C SER A 32 0.21 5.03 -15.17
N GLN A 33 -1.03 5.44 -14.90
CA GLN A 33 -1.43 6.85 -14.85
C GLN A 33 -0.78 7.58 -13.68
N GLN A 34 -0.74 6.97 -12.49
CA GLN A 34 -0.07 7.53 -11.33
C GLN A 34 1.44 7.63 -11.53
N SER A 35 2.06 6.64 -12.19
CA SER A 35 3.48 6.67 -12.53
C SER A 35 3.83 7.83 -13.48
N THR A 36 2.86 8.32 -14.26
CA THR A 36 3.02 9.53 -15.10
C THR A 36 2.77 10.84 -14.35
N GLY A 37 2.41 10.80 -13.06
CA GLY A 37 2.16 11.98 -12.22
C GLY A 37 0.69 12.40 -12.13
N HIS A 38 -0.25 11.62 -12.68
CA HIS A 38 -1.68 11.90 -12.55
C HIS A 38 -2.25 11.20 -11.30
N HIS A 39 -2.40 11.94 -10.21
CA HIS A 39 -2.95 11.44 -8.95
C HIS A 39 -4.40 11.90 -8.76
N SER A 40 -5.31 10.95 -8.54
CA SER A 40 -6.71 11.21 -8.19
C SER A 40 -7.02 10.64 -6.80
N PRO A 41 -7.09 11.48 -5.75
CA PRO A 41 -7.32 11.04 -4.37
C PRO A 41 -8.64 10.27 -4.17
N ASP A 42 -9.68 10.63 -4.93
CA ASP A 42 -11.02 10.03 -4.83
C ASP A 42 -11.05 8.55 -5.26
N THR A 43 -10.06 8.14 -6.07
CA THR A 43 -9.96 6.76 -6.60
C THR A 43 -9.49 5.78 -5.53
N ILE A 44 -8.77 6.25 -4.50
CA ILE A 44 -8.13 5.40 -3.49
C ILE A 44 -9.16 4.56 -2.74
N HIS A 45 -10.21 5.20 -2.21
CA HIS A 45 -11.23 4.52 -1.44
C HIS A 45 -11.94 3.45 -2.28
N SER A 46 -12.32 3.80 -3.51
CA SER A 46 -12.97 2.89 -4.45
C SER A 46 -12.09 1.67 -4.76
N VAL A 47 -10.81 1.87 -5.08
CA VAL A 47 -9.86 0.79 -5.37
C VAL A 47 -9.72 -0.16 -4.18
N VAL A 48 -9.54 0.38 -2.98
CA VAL A 48 -9.37 -0.42 -1.76
C VAL A 48 -10.63 -1.25 -1.50
N GLN A 49 -11.82 -0.64 -1.48
CA GLN A 49 -13.08 -1.37 -1.25
C GLN A 49 -13.31 -2.51 -2.25
N LEU A 50 -12.97 -2.28 -3.51
CA LEU A 50 -13.16 -3.26 -4.58
C LEU A 50 -12.21 -4.45 -4.47
N VAL A 51 -10.95 -4.23 -4.08
CA VAL A 51 -9.99 -5.31 -3.84
C VAL A 51 -10.33 -6.05 -2.53
N MET A 52 -10.82 -5.35 -1.51
CA MET A 52 -11.22 -5.94 -0.22
C MET A 52 -12.29 -7.02 -0.35
N GLY A 53 -13.21 -6.86 -1.31
CA GLY A 53 -14.29 -7.82 -1.57
C GLY A 53 -13.88 -9.05 -2.37
N LYS A 54 -12.64 -9.12 -2.87
CA LYS A 54 -12.15 -10.22 -3.72
C LYS A 54 -11.01 -10.96 -3.02
N ASP A 55 -11.14 -12.28 -2.88
CA ASP A 55 -10.06 -13.13 -2.33
C ASP A 55 -9.06 -13.53 -3.43
N ASP A 56 -8.43 -12.53 -4.04
CA ASP A 56 -7.43 -12.74 -5.08
C ASP A 56 -6.08 -12.16 -4.66
N ASN A 57 -5.13 -13.05 -4.38
CA ASN A 57 -3.77 -12.69 -3.97
C ASN A 57 -3.01 -11.91 -5.06
N LYS A 58 -3.35 -12.11 -6.34
CA LYS A 58 -2.77 -11.36 -7.45
C LYS A 58 -3.24 -9.91 -7.46
N LEU A 59 -4.53 -9.68 -7.17
CA LEU A 59 -5.07 -8.33 -7.01
C LEU A 59 -4.49 -7.62 -5.79
N LYS A 60 -4.34 -8.33 -4.67
CA LYS A 60 -3.66 -7.77 -3.49
C LYS A 60 -2.24 -7.33 -3.82
N ARG A 61 -1.49 -8.14 -4.58
CA ARG A 61 -0.14 -7.75 -5.01
C ARG A 61 -0.15 -6.47 -5.86
N LEU A 62 -1.09 -6.34 -6.79
CA LEU A 62 -1.26 -5.11 -7.57
C LEU A 62 -1.68 -3.91 -6.71
N LEU A 63 -2.50 -4.13 -5.68
CA LEU A 63 -2.89 -3.09 -4.74
C LEU A 63 -1.68 -2.50 -4.01
N TYR A 64 -0.74 -3.33 -3.57
CA TYR A 64 0.48 -2.84 -2.92
C TYR A 64 1.41 -2.08 -3.87
N TYR A 65 1.51 -2.47 -5.15
CA TYR A 65 2.20 -1.64 -6.14
C TYR A 65 1.53 -0.28 -6.34
N PHE A 66 0.19 -0.25 -6.38
CA PHE A 66 -0.58 0.98 -6.41
C PHE A 66 -0.33 1.85 -5.16
N PHE A 67 -0.19 1.24 -3.98
CA PHE A 67 0.16 1.96 -2.75
C PHE A 67 1.55 2.61 -2.79
N GLU A 68 2.51 1.98 -3.45
CA GLU A 68 3.86 2.55 -3.60
C GLU A 68 3.86 3.78 -4.49
N THR A 69 3.06 3.79 -5.56
CA THR A 69 2.97 4.89 -6.54
C THR A 69 2.13 6.08 -6.08
N MET A 70 1.38 5.94 -4.97
CA MET A 70 0.57 7.03 -4.43
C MET A 70 1.40 8.05 -3.64
N ASN A 71 0.92 9.30 -3.63
CA ASN A 71 1.37 10.28 -2.66
C ASN A 71 0.84 9.89 -1.27
N LYS A 72 1.76 9.59 -0.36
CA LYS A 72 1.45 9.08 0.99
C LYS A 72 1.06 10.20 1.96
N GLU A 73 1.14 11.47 1.54
CA GLU A 73 0.75 12.63 2.35
C GLU A 73 -0.77 12.82 2.44
N ASP A 74 -1.55 12.14 1.59
CA ASP A 74 -3.00 12.24 1.60
C ASP A 74 -3.61 11.59 2.85
N LYS A 75 -4.46 12.33 3.56
CA LYS A 75 -5.24 11.84 4.72
C LYS A 75 -6.07 10.60 4.39
N SER A 76 -6.41 10.41 3.11
CA SER A 76 -7.12 9.25 2.59
C SER A 76 -6.36 7.93 2.78
N PHE A 77 -5.03 7.97 2.99
CA PHE A 77 -4.21 6.78 3.21
C PHE A 77 -4.57 6.02 4.49
N ILE A 78 -5.21 6.67 5.47
CA ILE A 78 -5.64 6.04 6.72
C ILE A 78 -6.55 4.82 6.46
N VAL A 79 -7.39 4.87 5.42
CA VAL A 79 -8.26 3.73 5.04
C VAL A 79 -7.44 2.51 4.66
N CYS A 80 -6.28 2.71 4.03
CA CYS A 80 -5.37 1.63 3.61
C CYS A 80 -4.75 0.91 4.82
N LEU A 81 -4.56 1.58 5.96
CA LEU A 81 -3.99 0.96 7.17
C LEU A 81 -4.83 -0.19 7.69
N ASN A 82 -6.16 -0.08 7.62
CA ASN A 82 -7.06 -1.16 8.02
C ASN A 82 -6.87 -2.40 7.14
N GLN A 83 -6.69 -2.20 5.84
CA GLN A 83 -6.44 -3.29 4.90
C GLN A 83 -5.05 -3.91 5.12
N ILE A 84 -4.04 -3.10 5.40
CA ILE A 84 -2.69 -3.56 5.76
C ILE A 84 -2.71 -4.48 6.98
N LYS A 85 -3.43 -4.10 8.04
CA LYS A 85 -3.60 -4.94 9.23
C LYS A 85 -4.26 -6.28 8.92
N LYS A 86 -5.31 -6.26 8.08
CA LYS A 86 -6.00 -7.47 7.64
C LYS A 86 -5.06 -8.40 6.88
N ASP A 87 -4.23 -7.88 5.99
CA ASP A 87 -3.31 -8.70 5.19
C ASP A 87 -2.07 -9.17 5.98
N LEU A 88 -1.61 -8.43 7.00
CA LEU A 88 -0.57 -8.89 7.94
C LEU A 88 -1.00 -10.09 8.78
N SER A 89 -2.29 -10.20 9.07
CA SER A 89 -2.90 -11.31 9.83
C SER A 89 -3.52 -12.38 8.92
N GLY A 90 -3.54 -12.16 7.61
CA GLY A 90 -4.15 -13.07 6.63
C GLY A 90 -3.40 -14.41 6.49
N PRO A 91 -4.01 -15.49 6.00
CA PRO A 91 -3.38 -16.81 5.96
C PRO A 91 -2.21 -16.91 4.97
N ASN A 92 -2.16 -16.07 3.93
CA ASN A 92 -1.17 -16.15 2.86
C ASN A 92 0.18 -15.51 3.24
N GLU A 93 1.24 -16.31 3.31
CA GLU A 93 2.57 -15.86 3.72
C GLU A 93 3.26 -14.95 2.69
N PHE A 94 2.97 -15.13 1.40
CA PHE A 94 3.52 -14.29 0.34
C PHE A 94 2.94 -12.88 0.40
N VAL A 95 1.64 -12.75 0.62
CA VAL A 95 0.98 -11.46 0.82
C VAL A 95 1.53 -10.80 2.08
N ARG A 96 1.64 -11.52 3.21
CA ARG A 96 2.25 -10.97 4.44
C ARG A 96 3.65 -10.40 4.20
N GLY A 97 4.52 -11.15 3.53
CA GLY A 97 5.88 -10.69 3.23
C GLY A 97 5.90 -9.45 2.32
N LEU A 98 5.01 -9.40 1.33
CA LEU A 98 4.82 -8.20 0.50
C LEU A 98 4.37 -7.00 1.34
N VAL A 99 3.40 -7.19 2.24
CA VAL A 99 2.92 -6.12 3.12
C VAL A 99 4.04 -5.61 4.04
N LEU A 100 4.85 -6.51 4.61
CA LEU A 100 5.98 -6.16 5.46
C LEU A 100 7.03 -5.34 4.70
N LYS A 101 7.31 -5.69 3.44
CA LYS A 101 8.16 -4.88 2.56
C LYS A 101 7.54 -3.51 2.30
N PHE A 102 6.26 -3.44 1.99
CA PHE A 102 5.58 -2.17 1.80
C PHE A 102 5.66 -1.28 3.05
N ILE A 103 5.47 -1.82 4.25
CA ILE A 103 5.58 -1.04 5.50
C ILE A 103 6.99 -0.47 5.67
N SER A 104 8.04 -1.19 5.24
CA SER A 104 9.42 -0.68 5.32
C SER A 104 9.70 0.52 4.41
N THR A 105 8.86 0.79 3.41
CA THR A 105 8.99 1.95 2.53
C THR A 105 8.15 3.16 2.97
N LEU A 106 7.40 3.03 4.08
CA LEU A 106 6.60 4.14 4.61
C LEU A 106 7.48 5.17 5.32
N GLU A 107 7.45 6.40 4.83
CA GLU A 107 8.19 7.50 5.42
C GLU A 107 7.49 8.10 6.65
N ASN A 108 6.15 8.15 6.63
CA ASN A 108 5.38 8.71 7.72
C ASN A 108 5.27 7.72 8.90
N ILE A 109 5.90 8.09 10.01
CA ILE A 109 5.97 7.29 11.24
C ILE A 109 4.58 7.09 11.86
N ASP A 110 3.69 8.07 11.75
CA ASP A 110 2.35 8.00 12.35
C ASP A 110 1.51 6.87 11.74
N TYR A 111 1.83 6.45 10.50
CA TYR A 111 1.20 5.30 9.85
C TYR A 111 1.83 3.97 10.24
N VAL A 112 3.11 3.97 10.60
CA VAL A 112 3.85 2.76 10.98
C VAL A 112 3.58 2.38 12.44
N LEU A 113 3.49 3.36 13.35
CA LEU A 113 3.27 3.13 14.78
C LEU A 113 2.06 2.22 15.08
N PRO A 114 0.88 2.39 14.45
CA PRO A 114 -0.28 1.53 14.67
C PRO A 114 -0.12 0.10 14.16
N LEU A 115 0.89 -0.17 13.33
CA LEU A 115 1.17 -1.47 12.70
C LEU A 115 2.28 -2.23 13.43
N LEU A 116 3.04 -1.56 14.30
CA LEU A 116 4.27 -2.10 14.89
C LEU A 116 4.02 -3.39 15.69
N LYS A 117 2.87 -3.49 16.38
CA LYS A 117 2.48 -4.72 17.08
C LYS A 117 2.32 -5.88 16.10
N ASP A 118 1.57 -5.67 15.01
CA ASP A 118 1.30 -6.69 14.01
C ASP A 118 2.58 -7.12 13.26
N VAL A 119 3.51 -6.18 13.02
CA VAL A 119 4.84 -6.48 12.46
C VAL A 119 5.64 -7.36 13.42
N LYS A 120 5.68 -7.04 14.72
CA LYS A 120 6.37 -7.85 15.74
C LYS A 120 5.78 -9.24 15.87
N ASP A 121 4.45 -9.37 15.81
CA ASP A 121 3.78 -10.67 15.88
C ASP A 121 4.22 -11.59 14.72
N ASN A 122 4.56 -11.03 13.55
CA ASN A 122 5.06 -11.77 12.40
C ASN A 122 6.52 -12.27 12.53
N LEU A 123 7.29 -11.82 13.53
CA LEU A 123 8.60 -12.41 13.86
C LEU A 123 8.49 -13.84 14.37
N ASN A 124 7.35 -14.20 14.96
CA ASN A 124 7.08 -15.55 15.48
C ASN A 124 6.31 -16.42 14.48
N ASN A 125 6.18 -15.98 13.22
CA ASN A 125 5.47 -16.76 12.20
C ASN A 125 6.21 -18.08 11.90
N LYS A 126 5.47 -19.15 11.59
CA LYS A 126 6.03 -20.47 11.25
C LYS A 126 6.89 -20.42 9.98
N CYS A 127 6.54 -19.57 9.03
CA CYS A 127 7.25 -19.44 7.76
C CYS A 127 8.47 -18.51 7.88
N SER A 128 9.66 -19.01 7.52
CA SER A 128 10.91 -18.25 7.56
C SER A 128 10.89 -17.01 6.66
N TYR A 129 10.23 -17.09 5.51
CA TYR A 129 10.05 -15.95 4.60
C TYR A 129 9.38 -14.77 5.31
N VAL A 130 8.30 -15.01 6.07
CA VAL A 130 7.60 -13.95 6.80
C VAL A 130 8.50 -13.37 7.89
N ARG A 131 9.18 -14.22 8.66
CA ARG A 131 10.09 -13.77 9.74
C ARG A 131 11.23 -12.89 9.22
N MET A 132 11.85 -13.26 8.10
CA MET A 132 12.93 -12.49 7.48
C MET A 132 12.43 -11.12 7.01
N ASN A 133 11.25 -11.05 6.40
CA ASN A 133 10.66 -9.77 6.00
C ASN A 133 10.26 -8.91 7.20
N ALA A 134 9.78 -9.52 8.30
CA ALA A 134 9.45 -8.79 9.53
C ALA A 134 10.69 -8.21 10.20
N LEU A 135 11.78 -8.97 10.24
CA LEU A 135 13.09 -8.50 10.73
C LEU A 135 13.60 -7.33 9.90
N TYR A 136 13.58 -7.46 8.57
CA TYR A 136 13.98 -6.40 7.65
C TYR A 136 13.15 -5.12 7.87
N CYS A 137 11.82 -5.28 7.94
CA CYS A 137 10.90 -4.16 8.17
C CYS A 137 11.21 -3.40 9.46
N LEU A 138 11.44 -4.11 10.58
CA LEU A 138 11.80 -3.47 11.84
C LEU A 138 13.16 -2.77 11.79
N GLY A 139 14.13 -3.33 11.05
CA GLY A 139 15.43 -2.72 10.83
C GLY A 139 15.31 -1.37 10.13
N GLU A 140 14.60 -1.33 9.00
CA GLU A 140 14.40 -0.10 8.21
C GLU A 140 13.61 0.96 8.99
N VAL A 141 12.51 0.57 9.64
CA VAL A 141 11.71 1.49 10.47
C VAL A 141 12.55 2.06 11.62
N GLY A 142 13.32 1.20 12.30
CA GLY A 142 14.21 1.62 13.39
C GLY A 142 15.29 2.59 12.92
N LEU A 143 15.93 2.30 11.78
CA LEU A 143 16.94 3.17 11.19
C LEU A 143 16.36 4.53 10.79
N SER A 144 15.20 4.55 10.13
CA SER A 144 14.49 5.77 9.72
C SER A 144 14.17 6.68 10.92
N LEU A 145 13.73 6.10 12.04
CA LEU A 145 13.48 6.84 13.29
C LEU A 145 14.75 7.49 13.85
N ILE A 146 15.85 6.73 13.90
CA ILE A 146 17.13 7.22 14.43
C ILE A 146 17.65 8.36 13.56
N LEU A 147 17.62 8.21 12.23
CA LEU A 147 18.09 9.25 11.30
C LEU A 147 17.27 10.54 11.45
N LYS A 148 15.94 10.43 11.54
CA LYS A 148 15.07 11.60 11.76
C LYS A 148 15.35 12.31 13.09
N SER A 149 15.57 11.57 14.18
CA SER A 149 15.91 12.18 15.47
C SER A 149 17.23 12.96 15.45
N ARG A 150 18.22 12.49 14.67
CA ARG A 150 19.52 13.14 14.54
C ARG A 150 19.43 14.43 13.74
N LEU A 151 18.65 14.43 12.65
CA LEU A 151 18.46 15.62 11.81
C LEU A 151 17.80 16.78 12.58
N ILE A 152 16.79 16.48 13.40
CA ILE A 152 16.13 17.48 14.25
C ILE A 152 17.11 18.05 15.28
N SER A 153 17.94 17.19 15.88
CA SER A 153 18.94 17.60 16.87
C SER A 153 20.09 18.44 16.28
N SER A 154 20.36 18.34 14.97
CA SER A 154 21.37 19.15 14.28
C SER A 154 20.85 20.48 13.71
N ALA A 155 19.52 20.65 13.66
CA ALA A 155 18.87 21.85 13.14
C ALA A 155 18.48 22.85 14.25
N GLN A 156 18.72 22.49 15.52
CA GLN A 156 18.58 23.33 16.72
C GLN A 156 19.95 23.78 17.20
#